data_AF-A0A9N8DKX7-F1
#
_entry.id   AF-A0A9N8DKX7-F1
#
_cell.length_a   1.000
_cell.length_b   1.000
_cell.length_c   1.000
_cell.angle_alpha   90.00
_cell.angle_beta   90.00
_cell.angle_gamma   90.00
#
_symmetry.space_group_name_H-M   'P 1'
#
loop_
_entity.id
_entity.type
_entity.pdbx_description
1 polymer ?
#
loop_
_entity_poly.entity_id
_entity_poly.type
_entity_poly.pdbx_seq_one_letter_code
_entity_poly.pdbx_strand_id
1 'polypeptide(L)'
;MRSLQLFCVAFWVASTTAFTTTPQSQFHIASSALSMAKLPTYDKKIERWSPASEEESAANAYDAIGTLLRQGPKAYFTRVSDADLYDQACLKFMAQEKCSYQMAQGNLDRMNENMQDWMFERMEAEKKGRKIDYVKLDMKDVTLTVVWGGFITLVLGRVLFLYFTGGYDI
;
A
#
# COMPACT_ATOMS: atom_id res chain seq x y z
N MET A 1 40.80 10.54 3.98
CA MET A 1 39.68 10.98 4.84
C MET A 1 38.69 11.94 4.16
N ARG A 2 39.11 12.92 3.34
CA ARG A 2 38.17 13.84 2.63
C ARG A 2 37.38 13.20 1.47
N SER A 3 37.90 12.15 0.85
CA SER A 3 37.26 11.42 -0.26
C SER A 3 36.07 10.55 0.18
N LEU A 4 36.06 10.08 1.44
CA LEU A 4 34.97 9.25 1.99
C LEU A 4 33.72 10.09 2.30
N GLN A 5 33.89 11.34 2.73
CA GLN A 5 32.78 12.24 3.03
C GLN A 5 32.02 12.70 1.77
N LEU A 6 32.72 12.86 0.65
CA LEU A 6 32.10 13.24 -0.63
C LEU A 6 31.24 12.11 -1.21
N PHE A 7 31.62 10.85 -1.01
CA PHE A 7 30.83 9.70 -1.43
C PHE A 7 29.51 9.57 -0.63
N CYS A 8 29.53 9.83 0.67
CA CYS A 8 28.32 9.78 1.50
C CYS A 8 27.29 10.86 1.13
N VAL A 9 27.73 12.06 0.77
CA VAL A 9 26.83 13.16 0.39
C VAL A 9 26.23 12.93 -1.01
N ALA A 10 27.01 12.40 -1.96
CA ALA A 10 26.48 12.07 -3.29
C ALA A 10 25.45 10.92 -3.25
N PHE A 11 25.62 9.95 -2.35
CA PHE A 11 24.68 8.84 -2.19
C PHE A 11 23.35 9.27 -1.54
N TRP A 12 23.39 10.33 -0.71
CA TRP A 12 22.19 10.90 -0.07
C TRP A 12 21.32 11.72 -1.05
N VAL A 13 21.93 12.32 -2.08
CA VAL A 13 21.19 13.15 -3.06
C VAL A 13 20.57 12.29 -4.19
N ALA A 14 21.15 11.12 -4.50
CA ALA A 14 20.64 10.25 -5.58
C ALA A 14 19.47 9.34 -5.15
N SER A 15 19.20 9.20 -3.86
CA SER A 15 18.18 8.28 -3.34
C SER A 15 16.79 8.91 -3.17
N THR A 16 16.66 10.23 -3.29
CA THR A 16 15.38 10.94 -3.14
C THR A 16 14.52 10.99 -4.41
N THR A 17 15.09 10.72 -5.60
CA THR A 17 14.31 10.78 -6.86
C THR A 17 13.74 9.43 -7.30
N ALA A 18 14.12 8.32 -6.66
CA ALA A 18 13.66 6.98 -7.03
C ALA A 18 12.27 6.60 -6.46
N PHE A 19 11.74 7.40 -5.54
CA PHE A 19 10.45 7.14 -4.85
C PHE A 19 9.37 8.16 -5.21
N THR A 20 9.42 8.79 -6.38
CA THR A 20 8.30 9.63 -6.82
C THR A 20 7.12 8.74 -7.17
N THR A 21 6.09 8.83 -6.33
CA THR A 21 4.75 8.23 -6.44
C THR A 21 4.32 7.97 -7.88
N THR A 22 4.23 6.70 -8.26
CA THR A 22 3.70 6.30 -9.57
C THR A 22 2.23 6.70 -9.69
N PRO A 23 1.80 7.32 -10.80
CA PRO A 23 0.39 7.55 -11.05
C PRO A 23 -0.33 6.21 -11.21
N GLN A 24 -1.25 5.90 -10.29
CA GLN A 24 -2.06 4.69 -10.39
C GLN A 24 -2.92 4.70 -11.67
N SER A 25 -3.01 3.54 -12.30
CA SER A 25 -3.72 3.37 -13.57
C SER A 25 -5.22 3.63 -13.43
N GLN A 26 -5.68 4.72 -14.03
CA GLN A 26 -7.08 5.14 -14.07
C GLN A 26 -7.80 4.39 -15.20
N PHE A 27 -8.53 3.31 -14.88
CA PHE A 27 -9.38 2.62 -15.87
C PHE A 27 -10.84 3.08 -15.80
N HIS A 28 -11.49 3.11 -16.97
CA HIS A 28 -12.94 3.14 -17.07
C HIS A 28 -13.47 1.76 -16.65
N ILE A 29 -13.83 1.60 -15.37
CA ILE A 29 -14.65 0.47 -14.97
C ILE A 29 -16.03 0.75 -15.54
N ALA A 30 -16.32 0.19 -16.73
CA ALA A 30 -17.68 -0.09 -17.12
C ALA A 30 -18.29 -0.88 -15.97
N SER A 31 -19.38 -0.35 -15.42
CA SER A 31 -20.19 -0.88 -14.32
C SER A 31 -20.48 -2.37 -14.52
N SER A 32 -19.51 -3.22 -14.24
CA SER A 32 -19.65 -4.66 -14.31
C SER A 32 -20.46 -4.99 -13.09
N ALA A 33 -21.73 -5.31 -13.34
CA ALA A 33 -22.78 -5.56 -12.37
C ALA A 33 -22.20 -6.19 -11.10
N LEU A 34 -22.13 -5.38 -10.04
CA LEU A 34 -21.91 -5.85 -8.68
C LEU A 34 -23.08 -6.79 -8.41
N SER A 35 -22.82 -8.09 -8.54
CA SER A 35 -23.83 -9.13 -8.55
C SER A 35 -24.43 -9.27 -7.17
N MET A 36 -25.48 -8.50 -6.85
CA MET A 36 -26.42 -8.76 -5.75
C MET A 36 -25.74 -9.19 -4.42
N ALA A 37 -24.56 -8.64 -4.15
CA ALA A 37 -23.76 -8.93 -2.97
C ALA A 37 -24.44 -8.23 -1.79
N LYS A 38 -24.79 -9.00 -0.75
CA LYS A 38 -25.62 -8.51 0.34
C LYS A 38 -24.74 -7.57 1.16
N LEU A 39 -25.11 -6.30 1.27
CA LEU A 39 -24.22 -5.33 1.93
C LEU A 39 -23.95 -5.69 3.40
N PRO A 40 -22.76 -5.37 3.92
CA PRO A 40 -22.46 -5.47 5.35
C PRO A 40 -23.51 -4.72 6.16
N THR A 41 -23.97 -5.35 7.24
CA THR A 41 -25.00 -4.78 8.11
C THR A 41 -24.37 -4.35 9.43
N TYR A 42 -24.76 -3.17 9.90
CA TYR A 42 -24.34 -2.68 11.21
C TYR A 42 -25.25 -3.23 12.31
N ASP A 43 -24.69 -4.01 13.24
CA ASP A 43 -25.41 -4.46 14.42
C ASP A 43 -25.31 -3.42 15.52
N LYS A 44 -26.44 -2.75 15.81
CA LYS A 44 -26.53 -1.72 16.84
C LYS A 44 -26.36 -2.26 18.27
N LYS A 45 -26.52 -3.57 18.49
CA LYS A 45 -26.37 -4.18 19.83
C LYS A 45 -24.91 -4.39 20.20
N ILE A 46 -24.09 -4.69 19.19
CA ILE A 46 -22.66 -5.02 19.35
C ILE A 46 -21.79 -3.82 18.91
N GLU A 47 -22.42 -2.79 18.32
CA GLU A 47 -21.78 -1.61 17.75
C GLU A 47 -20.73 -1.93 16.67
N ARG A 48 -20.89 -3.08 16.00
CA ARG A 48 -19.95 -3.63 15.01
C ARG A 48 -20.63 -3.92 13.67
N TRP A 49 -19.86 -3.86 12.61
CA TRP A 49 -20.23 -4.32 11.27
C TRP A 49 -20.05 -5.83 11.17
N SER A 50 -21.06 -6.50 10.63
CA SER A 50 -21.01 -7.92 10.30
C SER A 50 -21.04 -8.12 8.78
N PRO A 51 -20.15 -8.96 8.22
CA PRO A 51 -20.19 -9.32 6.81
C PRO A 51 -21.49 -10.10 6.52
N ALA A 52 -22.02 -9.97 5.31
CA ALA A 52 -23.26 -10.65 4.96
C ALA A 52 -23.06 -12.08 4.44
N SER A 53 -21.84 -12.41 4.03
CA SER A 53 -21.39 -13.72 3.55
C SER A 53 -19.90 -13.87 3.84
N GLU A 54 -19.41 -15.12 3.85
CA GLU A 54 -17.98 -15.42 4.05
C GLU A 54 -17.12 -14.89 2.88
N GLU A 55 -17.69 -14.81 1.67
CA GLU A 55 -17.07 -14.18 0.51
C GLU A 55 -16.98 -12.63 0.63
N GLU A 56 -17.77 -11.99 1.48
CA GLU A 56 -17.67 -10.55 1.74
C GLU A 56 -16.90 -10.23 3.01
N SER A 57 -16.18 -11.21 3.55
CA SER A 57 -15.36 -11.10 4.75
C SER A 57 -13.88 -10.93 4.42
N ALA A 58 -13.07 -10.74 5.47
CA ALA A 58 -11.61 -10.78 5.41
C ALA A 58 -11.04 -12.03 4.72
N ALA A 59 -11.81 -13.10 4.54
CA ALA A 59 -11.40 -14.26 3.73
C ALA A 59 -11.06 -13.90 2.28
N ASN A 60 -11.71 -12.87 1.72
CA ASN A 60 -11.42 -12.37 0.38
C ASN A 60 -10.38 -11.23 0.37
N ALA A 61 -9.78 -10.90 1.51
CA ALA A 61 -8.70 -9.93 1.58
C ALA A 61 -7.46 -10.41 0.80
N TYR A 62 -6.73 -9.49 0.18
CA TYR A 62 -5.38 -9.81 -0.28
C TYR A 62 -4.42 -9.87 0.92
N ASP A 63 -3.36 -10.68 0.82
CA ASP A 63 -2.42 -10.94 1.91
C ASP A 63 -1.72 -9.67 2.44
N ALA A 64 -1.24 -9.70 3.68
CA ALA A 64 -0.54 -8.57 4.32
C ALA A 64 0.72 -8.18 3.55
N ILE A 65 1.47 -9.15 3.02
CA ILE A 65 2.60 -8.89 2.11
C ILE A 65 2.12 -8.14 0.86
N GLY A 66 0.92 -8.45 0.40
CA GLY A 66 0.27 -7.73 -0.69
C GLY A 66 -0.07 -6.28 -0.35
N THR A 67 -0.38 -5.94 0.91
CA THR A 67 -0.50 -4.53 1.35
C THR A 67 0.86 -3.84 1.29
N LEU A 68 1.90 -4.48 1.81
CA LEU A 68 3.26 -3.93 1.83
C LEU A 68 3.77 -3.59 0.42
N LEU A 69 3.57 -4.49 -0.54
CA LEU A 69 4.05 -4.30 -1.91
C LEU A 69 3.23 -3.29 -2.71
N ARG A 70 1.95 -3.04 -2.36
CA ARG A 70 1.09 -2.10 -3.09
C ARG A 70 1.15 -0.70 -2.53
N GLN A 71 1.00 -0.60 -1.22
CA GLN A 71 0.67 0.66 -0.55
C GLN A 71 1.79 1.10 0.38
N GLY A 72 2.71 0.19 0.74
CA GLY A 72 3.89 0.52 1.50
C GLY A 72 3.86 0.01 2.95
N PRO A 73 4.93 0.29 3.71
CA PRO A 73 5.13 -0.26 5.04
C PRO A 73 4.17 0.31 6.08
N LYS A 74 3.74 1.57 5.96
CA LYS A 74 2.85 2.18 6.95
C LYS A 74 1.46 1.53 6.91
N ALA A 75 0.88 1.35 5.72
CA ALA A 75 -0.36 0.59 5.57
C ALA A 75 -0.24 -0.85 6.10
N TYR A 76 0.90 -1.51 5.84
CA TYR A 76 1.17 -2.85 6.36
C TYR A 76 1.14 -2.89 7.89
N PHE A 77 1.86 -1.96 8.55
CA PHE A 77 1.91 -1.94 10.01
C PHE A 77 0.56 -1.65 10.63
N THR A 78 -0.23 -0.71 10.09
CA THR A 78 -1.58 -0.44 10.59
C THR A 78 -2.47 -1.67 10.54
N ARG A 79 -2.36 -2.48 9.48
CA ARG A 79 -3.14 -3.71 9.34
C ARG A 79 -2.73 -4.79 10.34
N VAL A 80 -1.43 -4.88 10.64
CA VAL A 80 -0.90 -5.88 11.58
C VAL A 80 -1.12 -5.45 13.04
N SER A 81 -1.01 -4.16 13.35
CA SER A 81 -1.22 -3.65 14.71
C SER A 81 -2.68 -3.68 15.13
N ASP A 82 -3.58 -3.31 14.22
CA ASP A 82 -4.99 -3.04 14.53
C ASP A 82 -5.94 -3.81 13.61
N ALA A 83 -5.73 -5.13 13.49
CA ALA A 83 -6.47 -5.97 12.55
C ALA A 83 -8.01 -5.93 12.71
N ASP A 84 -8.53 -5.93 13.94
CA ASP A 84 -9.98 -5.86 14.22
C ASP A 84 -10.58 -4.52 13.79
N LEU A 85 -9.92 -3.41 14.14
CA LEU A 85 -10.35 -2.06 13.75
C LEU A 85 -10.26 -1.87 12.23
N TYR A 86 -9.23 -2.44 11.61
CA TYR A 86 -9.03 -2.39 10.17
C TYR A 86 -10.13 -3.14 9.40
N ASP A 87 -10.52 -4.34 9.84
CA ASP A 87 -11.62 -5.11 9.24
C ASP A 87 -12.95 -4.37 9.38
N GLN A 88 -13.23 -3.83 10.57
CA GLN A 88 -14.41 -3.01 10.81
C GLN A 88 -14.46 -1.76 9.93
N ALA A 89 -13.30 -1.12 9.69
CA ALA A 89 -13.20 -0.01 8.76
C ALA A 89 -13.47 -0.43 7.31
N CYS A 90 -12.95 -1.58 6.88
CA CYS A 90 -13.21 -2.14 5.55
C CYS A 90 -14.70 -2.40 5.33
N LEU A 91 -15.37 -3.06 6.28
CA LEU A 91 -16.80 -3.33 6.22
C LEU A 91 -17.65 -2.06 6.21
N LYS A 92 -17.26 -1.04 6.99
CA LYS A 92 -17.90 0.28 6.97
C LYS A 92 -17.75 0.94 5.60
N PHE A 93 -16.56 0.88 5.01
CA PHE A 93 -16.29 1.45 3.69
C PHE A 93 -17.07 0.73 2.58
N MET A 94 -17.15 -0.61 2.64
CA MET A 94 -17.98 -1.41 1.74
C MET A 94 -19.45 -1.01 1.82
N ALA A 95 -19.99 -0.78 3.01
CA ALA A 95 -21.38 -0.37 3.19
C ALA A 95 -21.65 1.04 2.60
N GLN A 96 -20.67 1.95 2.68
CA GLN A 96 -20.79 3.31 2.14
C GLN A 96 -20.66 3.34 0.62
N GLU A 97 -19.62 2.72 0.07
CA GLU A 97 -19.25 2.82 -1.35
C GLU A 97 -19.82 1.70 -2.22
N LYS A 98 -20.46 0.71 -1.58
CA LYS A 98 -21.05 -0.49 -2.21
C LYS A 98 -20.04 -1.19 -3.12
N CYS A 99 -18.87 -1.47 -2.57
CA CYS A 99 -17.77 -2.12 -3.28
C CYS A 99 -17.41 -3.47 -2.63
N SER A 100 -16.60 -4.27 -3.32
CA SER A 100 -16.08 -5.52 -2.78
C SER A 100 -15.06 -5.26 -1.66
N TYR A 101 -14.86 -6.27 -0.80
CA TYR A 101 -13.92 -6.20 0.32
C TYR A 101 -12.51 -5.79 -0.12
N GLN A 102 -11.99 -6.40 -1.20
CA GLN A 102 -10.65 -6.06 -1.73
C GLN A 102 -10.54 -4.59 -2.14
N MET A 103 -11.59 -4.02 -2.74
CA MET A 103 -11.60 -2.62 -3.15
C MET A 103 -11.66 -1.69 -1.93
N ALA A 104 -12.42 -2.06 -0.92
CA ALA A 104 -12.45 -1.32 0.35
C ALA A 104 -11.09 -1.35 1.04
N GLN A 105 -10.47 -2.52 1.09
CA GLN A 105 -9.13 -2.73 1.63
C GLN A 105 -8.08 -1.88 0.91
N GLY A 106 -8.07 -1.89 -0.44
CA GLY A 106 -7.16 -1.08 -1.23
C GLY A 106 -7.32 0.43 -1.00
N ASN A 107 -8.56 0.90 -0.83
CA ASN A 107 -8.84 2.30 -0.50
C ASN A 107 -8.34 2.67 0.89
N LEU A 108 -8.57 1.80 1.88
CA LEU A 108 -8.12 2.03 3.25
C LEU A 108 -6.60 2.02 3.37
N ASP A 109 -5.93 1.09 2.69
CA ASP A 109 -4.47 1.05 2.65
C ASP A 109 -3.89 2.32 2.02
N ARG A 110 -4.47 2.80 0.90
CA ARG A 110 -4.04 4.06 0.27
C ARG A 110 -4.24 5.26 1.20
N MET A 111 -5.41 5.34 1.85
CA MET A 111 -5.74 6.41 2.79
C MET A 111 -4.78 6.41 3.99
N ASN A 112 -4.42 5.23 4.50
CA ASN A 112 -3.49 5.08 5.62
C ASN A 112 -2.06 5.48 5.24
N GLU A 113 -1.64 5.19 4.00
CA GLU A 113 -0.33 5.62 3.51
C GLU A 113 -0.27 7.15 3.44
N ASN A 114 -1.12 7.75 2.60
CA ASN A 114 -1.23 9.20 2.45
C ASN A 114 -2.70 9.65 2.23
N MET A 115 -3.29 10.19 3.30
CA MET A 115 -4.66 10.69 3.29
C MET A 115 -4.87 11.88 2.35
N GLN A 116 -3.88 12.76 2.20
CA GLN A 116 -4.02 13.95 1.35
C GLN A 116 -4.08 13.57 -0.12
N ASP A 117 -3.16 12.68 -0.56
CA ASP A 117 -3.13 12.18 -1.93
C ASP A 117 -4.40 11.37 -2.23
N TRP A 118 -4.80 10.47 -1.32
CA TRP A 118 -6.03 9.71 -1.49
C TRP A 118 -7.27 10.61 -1.65
N MET A 119 -7.38 11.67 -0.84
CA MET A 119 -8.51 12.59 -0.93
C MET A 119 -8.49 13.40 -2.24
N PHE A 120 -7.31 13.82 -2.68
CA PHE A 120 -7.14 14.48 -3.97
C PHE A 120 -7.52 13.57 -5.14
N GLU A 121 -6.98 12.35 -5.16
CA GLU A 121 -7.25 11.30 -6.15
C GLU A 121 -8.75 10.99 -6.20
N ARG A 122 -9.40 10.86 -5.05
CA ARG A 122 -10.84 10.64 -4.93
C ARG A 122 -11.64 11.82 -5.50
N MET A 123 -11.31 13.06 -5.13
CA MET A 123 -11.98 14.24 -5.68
C MET A 123 -11.81 14.35 -7.20
N GLU A 124 -10.63 14.02 -7.71
CA GLU A 124 -10.37 14.03 -9.15
C GLU A 124 -11.14 12.91 -9.87
N ALA A 125 -11.23 11.74 -9.26
CA ALA A 125 -11.99 10.61 -9.75
C ALA A 125 -13.50 10.93 -9.79
N GLU A 126 -14.06 11.51 -8.72
CA GLU A 126 -15.45 11.97 -8.65
C GLU A 126 -15.76 13.03 -9.72
N LYS A 127 -14.89 14.03 -9.89
CA LYS A 127 -15.02 15.05 -10.96
C LYS A 127 -15.04 14.44 -12.36
N LYS A 128 -14.26 13.38 -12.57
CA LYS A 128 -14.19 12.65 -13.84
C LYS A 128 -15.23 11.52 -13.95
N GLY A 129 -16.06 11.33 -12.92
CA GLY A 129 -17.06 10.25 -12.87
C GLY A 129 -16.45 8.84 -12.87
N ARG A 130 -15.24 8.66 -12.33
CA ARG A 130 -14.49 7.40 -12.30
C ARG A 130 -14.25 6.92 -10.88
N LYS A 131 -13.99 5.63 -10.72
CA LYS A 131 -13.51 5.02 -9.46
C LYS A 131 -12.07 4.56 -9.66
N ILE A 132 -11.22 4.73 -8.64
CA ILE A 132 -9.82 4.31 -8.67
C ILE A 132 -9.72 2.89 -8.11
N ASP A 133 -8.95 2.04 -8.78
CA ASP A 133 -8.66 0.67 -8.39
C ASP A 133 -7.27 0.59 -7.76
N TYR A 134 -7.25 0.39 -6.45
CA TYR A 134 -6.04 0.32 -5.63
C TYR A 134 -5.54 -1.12 -5.44
N VAL A 135 -6.21 -2.12 -6.04
CA VAL A 135 -5.93 -3.56 -5.81
C VAL A 135 -4.88 -4.08 -6.80
N LYS A 136 -4.76 -3.45 -7.97
CA LYS A 136 -3.79 -3.87 -8.98
C LYS A 136 -2.37 -3.50 -8.56
N LEU A 137 -1.49 -4.50 -8.60
CA LEU A 137 -0.08 -4.36 -8.33
C LEU A 137 0.65 -4.08 -9.65
N ASP A 138 1.42 -3.00 -9.73
CA ASP A 138 2.32 -2.78 -10.85
C ASP A 138 3.61 -3.61 -10.66
N MET A 139 3.72 -4.70 -11.42
CA MET A 139 4.87 -5.61 -11.36
C MET A 139 6.18 -4.90 -11.73
N LYS A 140 6.11 -3.83 -12.51
CA LYS A 140 7.31 -3.05 -12.90
C LYS A 140 7.90 -2.35 -11.69
N ASP A 141 7.06 -1.70 -10.89
CA ASP A 141 7.46 -0.97 -9.69
C ASP A 141 8.00 -1.92 -8.61
N VAL A 142 7.35 -3.08 -8.46
CA VAL A 142 7.83 -4.12 -7.54
C VAL A 142 9.20 -4.64 -7.96
N THR A 143 9.39 -4.94 -9.25
CA THR A 143 10.68 -5.43 -9.76
C THR A 143 11.78 -4.39 -9.56
N LEU A 144 11.50 -3.12 -9.87
CA LEU A 144 12.45 -2.03 -9.70
C LEU A 144 12.86 -1.90 -8.23
N THR A 145 11.89 -1.94 -7.30
CA THR A 145 12.13 -1.85 -5.86
C THR A 145 12.94 -3.03 -5.33
N VAL A 146 12.67 -4.25 -5.81
CA VAL A 146 13.43 -5.44 -5.39
C VAL A 146 14.86 -5.40 -5.90
N VAL A 147 15.07 -5.02 -7.17
CA VAL A 147 16.41 -4.95 -7.77
C VAL A 147 17.26 -3.87 -7.09
N TRP A 148 16.71 -2.67 -6.90
CA TRP A 148 17.44 -1.58 -6.23
C TRP A 148 17.63 -1.85 -4.74
N GLY A 149 16.61 -2.37 -4.07
CA GLY A 149 16.70 -2.77 -2.67
C GLY A 149 17.80 -3.80 -2.46
N GLY A 150 17.82 -4.86 -3.27
CA GLY A 150 18.88 -5.88 -3.23
C GLY A 150 20.27 -5.32 -3.49
N PHE A 151 20.42 -4.44 -4.49
CA PHE A 151 21.69 -3.78 -4.77
C PHE A 151 22.18 -2.95 -3.58
N ILE A 152 21.32 -2.11 -2.99
CA ILE A 152 21.65 -1.28 -1.83
C ILE A 152 21.99 -2.15 -0.62
N THR A 153 21.23 -3.23 -0.37
CA THR A 153 21.50 -4.16 0.73
C THR A 153 22.87 -4.81 0.60
N LEU A 154 23.29 -5.21 -0.60
CA LEU A 154 24.61 -5.78 -0.84
C LEU A 154 25.74 -4.76 -0.61
N VAL A 155 25.57 -3.53 -1.11
CA VAL A 155 26.56 -2.46 -0.91
C VAL A 155 26.68 -2.09 0.57
N LEU A 156 25.56 -1.86 1.26
CA LEU A 156 25.56 -1.54 2.70
C LEU A 156 26.10 -2.71 3.52
N GLY A 157 25.70 -3.94 3.22
CA GLY A 157 26.22 -5.13 3.87
C GLY A 157 27.73 -5.26 3.70
N ARG A 158 28.26 -4.96 2.51
CA ARG A 158 29.71 -4.94 2.26
C ARG A 158 30.42 -3.84 3.03
N VAL A 159 29.87 -2.63 3.08
CA VAL A 159 30.44 -1.50 3.83
C VAL A 159 30.45 -1.80 5.33
N LEU A 160 29.34 -2.32 5.88
CA LEU A 160 29.25 -2.73 7.28
C LEU A 160 30.23 -3.85 7.60
N PHE A 161 30.34 -4.86 6.73
CA PHE A 161 31.32 -5.94 6.88
C PHE A 161 32.74 -5.39 6.96
N LEU A 162 33.15 -4.53 6.02
CA LEU A 162 34.49 -3.92 6.02
C LEU A 162 34.75 -3.05 7.25
N TYR A 163 33.73 -2.32 7.71
CA TYR A 163 33.80 -1.52 8.94
C TYR A 163 34.06 -2.38 10.17
N PHE A 164 33.33 -3.50 10.32
CA PHE A 164 33.48 -4.39 11.48
C PHE A 164 34.74 -5.28 11.41
N THR A 165 35.18 -5.67 10.23
CA THR A 165 36.39 -6.51 10.08
C THR A 165 37.69 -5.70 9.97
N GLY A 166 37.63 -4.37 10.06
CA GLY A 166 38.81 -3.49 9.98
C GLY A 166 39.55 -3.56 8.64
N GLY A 167 38.88 -4.01 7.57
CA GLY A 167 39.46 -4.24 6.24
C GLY A 167 39.65 -2.96 5.44
N TYR A 168 40.33 -1.97 6.01
CA TYR A 168 40.73 -0.72 5.35
C TYR A 168 42.17 -0.77 4.82
N ASP A 169 42.73 -1.96 4.61
CA ASP A 169 44.01 -2.16 3.91
C ASP A 169 43.74 -2.35 2.40
N ILE A 170 43.48 -1.25 1.69
CA ILE A 170 43.71 -1.09 0.25
C ILE A 170 44.41 0.25 0.04
#